data_AF-A0A968HD44-F1
#
_entry.id   AF-A0A968HD44-F1
#
_cell.length_a   1.000
_cell.length_b   1.000
_cell.length_c   1.000
_cell.angle_alpha   90.00
_cell.angle_beta   90.00
_cell.angle_gamma   90.00
#
_symmetry.space_group_name_H-M   'P 1'
#
loop_
_entity.id
_entity.type
_entity.pdbx_description
1 polymer ?
#
loop_
_entity_poly.entity_id
_entity_poly.type
_entity_poly.pdbx_seq_one_letter_code
_entity_poly.pdbx_strand_id
1 'polypeptide(L)'
;MLRPRRKHERFVRRLETEFVGEGKNYRAISSDFSRYGLFIRTNHAFVPGTELDIVIHLPDGTNCKLRGLVRRAIKTTIVSLKNGMGIELVHRDGNYIRFLKEFDPTETDEPCSFTAHTPAQPEGHPKTDHSIPPEFVIIICGKCGVKNKVRSERLSHGPKCGKCGSSISPQV
;
A
#
# COMPACT_ATOMS: atom_id res chain seq x y z
N MET A 1 -15.03 -12.01 -12.60
CA MET A 1 -13.62 -11.90 -12.15
C MET A 1 -13.55 -11.11 -10.85
N LEU A 2 -13.11 -11.71 -9.74
CA LEU A 2 -12.99 -11.02 -8.45
C LEU A 2 -11.70 -10.21 -8.41
N ARG A 3 -11.79 -8.87 -8.31
CA ARG A 3 -10.62 -8.02 -8.01
C ARG A 3 -10.09 -8.40 -6.61
N PRO A 4 -8.78 -8.62 -6.43
CA PRO A 4 -8.23 -8.94 -5.12
C PRO A 4 -8.56 -7.84 -4.11
N ARG A 5 -9.08 -8.24 -2.93
CA ARG A 5 -9.42 -7.32 -1.84
C ARG A 5 -8.13 -6.75 -1.26
N ARG A 6 -8.12 -5.44 -0.98
CA ARG A 6 -6.91 -4.63 -0.78
C ARG A 6 -6.10 -5.09 0.45
N LYS A 7 -4.76 -5.08 0.34
CA LYS A 7 -3.82 -5.60 1.35
C LYS A 7 -3.51 -4.66 2.51
N HIS A 8 -3.75 -3.35 2.37
CA HIS A 8 -3.39 -2.32 3.34
C HIS A 8 -4.57 -1.40 3.62
N GLU A 9 -4.65 -0.94 4.86
CA GLU A 9 -5.58 0.10 5.28
C GLU A 9 -5.29 1.41 4.53
N ARG A 10 -6.33 2.23 4.35
CA ARG A 10 -6.25 3.46 3.57
C ARG A 10 -6.84 4.64 4.32
N PHE A 11 -6.04 5.70 4.46
CA PHE A 11 -6.42 6.96 5.09
C PHE A 11 -6.87 7.95 4.01
N VAL A 12 -8.08 8.47 4.18
CA VAL A 12 -8.75 9.37 3.24
C VAL A 12 -8.52 10.82 3.70
N ARG A 13 -7.35 11.36 3.34
CA ARG A 13 -7.02 12.79 3.49
C ARG A 13 -6.89 13.40 2.09
N ARG A 14 -7.49 14.57 1.85
CA ARG A 14 -7.23 15.33 0.62
C ARG A 14 -5.98 16.18 0.84
N LEU A 15 -4.94 15.93 0.06
CA LEU A 15 -3.72 16.73 0.05
C LEU A 15 -3.44 17.16 -1.39
N GLU A 16 -2.86 18.35 -1.54
CA GLU A 16 -2.33 18.79 -2.82
C GLU A 16 -1.14 17.91 -3.21
N THR A 17 -1.03 17.59 -4.49
CA THR A 17 -0.02 16.67 -5.00
C THR A 17 0.43 17.12 -6.37
N GLU A 18 1.72 17.38 -6.50
CA GLU A 18 2.37 17.58 -7.78
C GLU A 18 2.98 16.26 -8.25
N PHE A 19 3.06 16.05 -9.55
CA PHE A 19 3.78 14.91 -10.11
C PHE A 19 4.37 15.24 -11.48
N VAL A 20 5.49 14.58 -11.78
CA VAL A 20 6.23 14.72 -13.03
C VAL A 20 6.06 13.45 -13.85
N GLY A 21 5.66 13.58 -15.11
CA GLY A 21 5.55 12.49 -16.07
C GLY A 21 5.82 12.99 -17.48
N GLU A 22 6.57 12.23 -18.28
CA GLU A 22 7.00 12.63 -19.64
C GLU A 22 7.66 14.04 -19.68
N GLY A 23 8.40 14.40 -18.63
CA GLY A 23 9.05 15.71 -18.50
C GLY A 23 8.13 16.90 -18.23
N LYS A 24 6.84 16.65 -17.94
CA LYS A 24 5.83 17.68 -17.65
C LYS A 24 5.38 17.59 -16.19
N ASN A 25 5.16 18.77 -15.59
CA ASN A 25 4.66 18.90 -14.22
C ASN A 25 3.13 19.04 -14.22
N TYR A 26 2.47 18.35 -13.29
CA TYR A 26 1.01 18.34 -13.14
C TYR A 26 0.61 18.56 -11.68
N ARG A 27 -0.32 19.48 -11.45
CA ARG A 27 -0.98 19.67 -10.13
C ARG A 27 -2.26 18.84 -10.05
N ALA A 28 -2.47 18.20 -8.91
CA ALA A 28 -3.56 17.26 -8.67
C ALA A 28 -3.89 17.15 -7.17
N ILE A 29 -4.87 16.30 -6.84
CA ILE A 29 -5.28 16.00 -5.47
C ILE A 29 -5.16 14.50 -5.24
N SER A 30 -4.32 14.08 -4.30
CA SER A 30 -4.40 12.73 -3.75
C SER A 30 -5.42 12.71 -2.62
N SER A 31 -6.25 11.66 -2.56
CA SER A 31 -7.36 11.56 -1.60
C SER A 31 -7.46 10.23 -0.86
N ASP A 32 -6.52 9.32 -1.06
CA ASP A 32 -6.63 7.91 -0.69
C ASP A 32 -5.23 7.28 -0.67
N PHE A 33 -4.59 7.30 0.50
CA PHE A 33 -3.18 6.91 0.70
C PHE A 33 -3.06 5.58 1.45
N SER A 34 -1.91 4.91 1.32
CA SER A 34 -1.56 3.66 2.02
C SER A 34 -0.05 3.42 1.96
N ARG A 35 0.49 2.55 2.84
CA ARG A 35 1.94 2.26 2.96
C ARG A 35 2.69 2.09 1.63
N TYR A 36 2.06 1.46 0.63
CA TYR A 36 2.65 1.12 -0.67
C TYR A 36 1.93 1.74 -1.87
N GLY A 37 1.05 2.72 -1.68
CA GLY A 37 0.28 3.22 -2.82
C GLY A 37 -0.72 4.31 -2.49
N LEU A 38 -1.08 5.08 -3.50
CA LEU A 38 -2.02 6.20 -3.38
C LEU A 38 -2.93 6.30 -4.61
N PHE A 39 -3.91 7.20 -4.59
CA PHE A 39 -4.74 7.50 -5.76
C PHE A 39 -4.74 9.01 -6.04
N ILE A 40 -4.09 9.41 -7.13
CA ILE A 40 -4.06 10.77 -7.64
C ILE A 40 -5.31 10.99 -8.50
N ARG A 41 -6.13 11.97 -8.14
CA ARG A 41 -7.25 12.44 -8.98
C ARG A 41 -6.70 13.43 -10.00
N THR A 42 -6.80 13.10 -11.28
CA THR A 42 -6.33 13.91 -12.38
C THR A 42 -7.06 13.53 -13.67
N ASN A 43 -7.23 14.49 -14.57
CA ASN A 43 -7.59 14.27 -15.97
C ASN A 43 -6.40 13.76 -16.80
N HIS A 44 -5.16 14.09 -16.40
CA HIS A 44 -3.91 13.66 -17.03
C HIS A 44 -3.40 12.33 -16.43
N ALA A 45 -4.24 11.29 -16.47
CA ALA A 45 -3.83 9.96 -16.02
C ALA A 45 -2.90 9.27 -17.05
N PHE A 46 -1.74 8.83 -16.58
CA PHE A 46 -0.74 8.10 -17.37
C PHE A 46 -1.11 6.61 -17.53
N VAL A 47 -0.43 5.89 -18.43
CA VAL A 47 -0.69 4.46 -18.67
C VAL A 47 -0.08 3.58 -17.57
N PRO A 48 -0.62 2.37 -17.31
CA PRO A 48 0.01 1.43 -16.38
C PRO A 48 1.45 1.12 -16.79
N GLY A 49 2.36 1.11 -15.82
CA GLY A 49 3.80 0.93 -16.04
C GLY A 49 4.61 2.23 -16.07
N THR A 50 4.00 3.40 -16.31
CA THR A 50 4.71 4.68 -16.22
C THR A 50 5.21 4.94 -14.80
N GLU A 51 6.49 5.28 -14.66
CA GLU A 51 7.08 5.79 -13.42
C GLU A 51 6.87 7.30 -13.31
N LEU A 52 6.59 7.78 -12.11
CA LEU A 52 6.32 9.18 -11.81
C LEU A 52 7.07 9.60 -10.54
N ASP A 53 7.71 10.76 -10.59
CA ASP A 53 8.14 11.49 -9.40
C ASP A 53 6.95 12.29 -8.85
N ILE A 54 6.72 12.23 -7.55
CA ILE A 54 5.50 12.75 -6.90
C ILE A 54 5.89 13.55 -5.65
N VAL A 55 5.34 14.74 -5.52
CA VAL A 55 5.46 15.60 -4.34
C VAL A 55 4.10 15.76 -3.70
N ILE A 56 3.96 15.42 -2.42
CA ILE A 56 2.74 15.69 -1.63
C ILE A 56 3.03 16.85 -0.69
N HIS A 57 2.15 17.85 -0.69
CA HIS A 57 2.22 18.96 0.26
C HIS A 57 1.47 18.60 1.55
N LEU A 58 2.17 18.66 2.67
CA LEU A 58 1.61 18.40 4.01
C LEU A 58 1.06 19.69 4.63
N PRO A 59 0.08 19.60 5.55
CA PRO A 59 -0.55 20.76 6.19
C PRO A 59 0.38 21.55 7.11
N ASP A 60 1.52 20.98 7.51
CA ASP A 60 2.56 21.62 8.32
C ASP A 60 3.54 22.47 7.48
N GLY A 61 3.32 22.56 6.16
CA GLY A 61 4.19 23.24 5.21
C GLY A 61 5.38 22.40 4.72
N THR A 62 5.53 21.16 5.20
CA THR A 62 6.55 20.22 4.69
C THR A 62 6.05 19.48 3.45
N ASN A 63 6.97 18.82 2.74
CA ASN A 63 6.67 18.10 1.51
C ASN A 63 7.23 16.68 1.56
N CYS A 64 6.45 15.70 1.09
CA CYS A 64 6.89 14.31 0.91
C CYS A 64 7.29 14.06 -0.54
N LYS A 65 8.51 13.56 -0.77
CA LYS A 65 9.03 13.17 -2.08
C LYS A 65 8.93 11.65 -2.27
N LEU A 66 8.12 11.24 -3.23
CA LEU A 66 7.81 9.86 -3.55
C LEU A 66 8.18 9.54 -5.00
N ARG A 67 8.43 8.26 -5.28
CA ARG A 67 8.43 7.73 -6.66
C ARG A 67 7.50 6.55 -6.74
N GLY A 68 6.77 6.41 -7.84
CA GLY A 68 5.79 5.33 -7.97
C GLY A 68 5.42 4.98 -9.40
N LEU A 69 4.96 3.74 -9.57
CA LEU A 69 4.49 3.19 -10.83
C LEU A 69 2.97 3.28 -10.91
N VAL A 70 2.45 3.73 -12.05
CA VAL A 70 1.02 3.64 -12.34
C VAL A 70 0.62 2.16 -12.44
N ARG A 71 -0.33 1.72 -11.61
CA ARG A 71 -0.90 0.36 -11.68
C ARG A 71 -2.25 0.32 -12.37
N ARG A 72 -2.95 1.45 -12.45
CA ARG A 72 -4.23 1.58 -13.17
C ARG A 72 -4.55 3.05 -13.47
N ALA A 73 -5.02 3.32 -14.68
CA ALA A 73 -5.75 4.56 -14.99
C ALA A 73 -7.26 4.33 -14.84
N ILE A 74 -7.98 5.35 -14.38
CA ILE A 74 -9.42 5.48 -14.59
C ILE A 74 -9.60 6.76 -15.42
N LYS A 75 -10.00 6.58 -16.68
CA LYS A 75 -10.46 7.64 -17.58
C LYS A 75 -11.92 7.37 -17.89
N THR A 76 -12.76 8.36 -17.68
CA THR A 76 -14.21 8.32 -17.87
C THR A 76 -14.69 9.69 -18.30
N THR A 77 -15.49 9.72 -19.37
CA THR A 77 -16.16 10.92 -19.89
C THR A 77 -17.26 11.43 -18.97
N ILE A 78 -17.77 10.56 -18.08
CA ILE A 78 -18.77 10.92 -17.07
C ILE A 78 -18.08 11.66 -15.92
N VAL A 79 -18.33 12.98 -15.83
CA VAL A 79 -17.71 13.93 -14.88
C VAL A 79 -17.91 13.54 -13.41
N SER A 80 -19.01 12.86 -13.07
CA SER A 80 -19.32 12.40 -11.70
C SER A 80 -18.49 11.19 -11.25
N LEU A 81 -17.82 10.48 -12.17
CA LEU A 81 -16.95 9.34 -11.85
C LEU A 81 -15.49 9.78 -11.65
N LYS A 82 -14.79 9.09 -10.74
CA LYS A 82 -13.43 9.47 -10.30
C LYS A 82 -12.37 9.25 -11.39
N ASN A 83 -12.12 10.26 -12.21
CA ASN A 83 -10.93 10.35 -13.05
C ASN A 83 -9.65 10.38 -12.19
N GLY A 84 -8.61 9.67 -12.64
CA GLY A 84 -7.32 9.62 -11.96
C GLY A 84 -6.55 8.31 -12.14
N MET A 85 -5.53 8.10 -11.33
CA MET A 85 -4.65 6.94 -11.41
C MET A 85 -4.27 6.38 -10.05
N GLY A 86 -4.23 5.04 -9.97
CA GLY A 86 -3.74 4.32 -8.80
C GLY A 86 -2.24 4.08 -8.95
N ILE A 87 -1.47 4.62 -8.01
CA ILE A 87 -0.01 4.53 -7.95
C ILE A 87 0.38 3.47 -6.92
N GLU A 88 1.41 2.69 -7.23
CA GLU A 88 2.16 1.88 -6.27
C GLU A 88 3.52 2.54 -6.02
N LEU A 89 3.88 2.74 -4.77
CA LEU A 89 5.08 3.48 -4.39
C LEU A 89 6.30 2.57 -4.41
N VAL A 90 7.31 2.94 -5.20
CA VAL A 90 8.62 2.27 -5.24
C VAL A 90 9.63 2.96 -4.33
N HIS A 91 9.46 4.27 -4.08
CA HIS A 91 10.28 5.05 -3.15
C HIS A 91 9.43 5.94 -2.25
N ARG A 92 9.84 6.06 -1.00
CA ARG A 92 9.17 6.85 0.06
C ARG A 92 10.24 7.54 0.91
N ASP A 93 10.05 8.81 1.23
CA ASP A 93 10.94 9.55 2.12
C ASP A 93 10.51 9.47 3.60
N GLY A 94 11.37 9.97 4.49
CA GLY A 94 11.10 10.01 5.93
C GLY A 94 9.89 10.86 6.30
N ASN A 95 9.60 11.92 5.54
CA ASN A 95 8.42 12.76 5.73
C ASN A 95 7.14 11.95 5.48
N TYR A 96 7.09 11.17 4.41
CA TYR A 96 5.96 10.28 4.16
C TYR A 96 5.82 9.22 5.25
N ILE A 97 6.91 8.58 5.66
CA ILE A 97 6.87 7.55 6.74
C ILE A 97 6.36 8.16 8.05
N ARG A 98 6.80 9.36 8.42
CA ARG A 98 6.28 10.09 9.59
C ARG A 98 4.80 10.41 9.45
N PHE A 99 4.38 10.93 8.30
CA PHE A 99 2.98 11.18 7.99
C PHE A 99 2.14 9.89 8.07
N LEU A 100 2.66 8.73 7.68
CA LEU A 100 1.95 7.45 7.84
C LEU A 100 1.73 7.08 9.30
N LYS A 101 2.74 7.26 10.16
CA LYS A 101 2.69 6.93 11.59
C LYS A 101 1.62 7.71 12.38
N GLU A 102 1.24 8.91 11.91
CA GLU A 102 0.11 9.65 12.48
C GLU A 102 -1.24 8.94 12.31
N PHE A 103 -1.36 8.04 11.31
CA PHE A 103 -2.61 7.32 10.99
C PHE A 103 -2.54 5.81 11.27
N ASP A 104 -1.34 5.22 11.32
CA ASP A 104 -1.10 3.84 11.72
C ASP A 104 0.11 3.75 12.66
N PRO A 105 -0.10 3.70 13.99
CA PRO A 105 0.98 3.63 14.97
C PRO A 105 1.67 2.25 15.01
N THR A 106 1.25 1.27 14.20
CA THR A 106 1.92 -0.03 14.10
C THR A 106 3.08 -0.05 13.10
N GLU A 107 3.29 1.04 12.36
CA GLU A 107 4.41 1.20 11.42
C GLU A 107 5.77 1.35 12.13
N THR A 108 6.47 0.24 12.29
CA THR A 108 7.91 0.21 12.65
C THR A 108 8.78 0.61 11.45
N ASP A 109 9.93 1.25 11.71
CA ASP A 109 10.89 1.73 10.69
C ASP A 109 11.68 0.61 10.01
N GLU A 110 11.00 -0.41 9.47
CA GLU A 110 11.66 -1.42 8.63
C GLU A 110 11.96 -0.83 7.23
N PRO A 111 13.23 -0.56 6.90
CA PRO A 111 13.59 0.01 5.60
C PRO A 111 13.28 -1.00 4.50
N CYS A 112 12.79 -0.52 3.35
CA CYS A 112 12.58 -1.39 2.19
C CYS A 112 13.93 -1.90 1.68
N SER A 113 14.24 -3.17 1.95
CA SER A 113 15.43 -3.88 1.46
C SER A 113 15.35 -4.15 -0.05
N PHE A 114 15.49 -3.11 -0.87
CA PHE A 114 15.85 -3.22 -2.27
C PHE A 114 17.38 -3.17 -2.38
N THR A 115 18.03 -4.33 -2.40
CA THR A 115 19.43 -4.46 -2.80
C THR A 115 19.54 -5.29 -4.06
N ALA A 116 19.65 -4.61 -5.20
CA ALA A 116 20.32 -5.18 -6.37
C ALA A 116 21.81 -4.83 -6.26
N HIS A 117 22.64 -5.83 -6.51
CA HIS A 117 24.12 -5.87 -6.50
C HIS A 117 24.76 -4.66 -7.27
N THR A 118 26.01 -4.19 -7.04
CA THR A 118 27.26 -4.80 -6.51
C THR A 118 28.30 -3.67 -6.18
N PRO A 119 29.61 -3.93 -5.97
CA PRO A 119 30.30 -4.28 -4.72
C PRO A 119 31.16 -3.14 -4.09
N ALA A 120 31.22 -3.07 -2.76
CA ALA A 120 32.42 -2.74 -1.99
C ALA A 120 32.21 -3.05 -0.49
N GLN A 121 33.15 -3.78 0.11
CA GLN A 121 33.33 -3.98 1.56
C GLN A 121 34.30 -2.91 2.09
N PRO A 122 34.54 -2.76 3.41
CA PRO A 122 34.07 -3.58 4.55
C PRO A 122 33.02 -2.83 5.41
N GLU A 123 32.67 -3.15 6.66
CA GLU A 123 33.10 -4.15 7.66
C GLU A 123 31.89 -4.43 8.61
N GLY A 124 32.00 -5.43 9.49
CA GLY A 124 31.72 -5.20 10.91
C GLY A 124 30.31 -5.45 11.44
N HIS A 125 30.15 -6.63 12.07
CA HIS A 125 29.15 -7.01 13.09
C HIS A 125 27.87 -7.76 12.66
N PRO A 126 27.33 -8.64 13.55
CA PRO A 126 26.95 -9.99 13.14
C PRO A 126 25.51 -10.16 12.67
N LYS A 127 25.33 -11.16 11.81
CA LYS A 127 24.02 -11.63 11.34
C LYS A 127 23.42 -12.62 12.33
N THR A 128 22.14 -12.46 12.65
CA THR A 128 21.32 -13.57 13.16
C THR A 128 20.09 -13.68 12.28
N ASP A 129 20.15 -14.59 11.31
CA ASP A 129 19.04 -15.07 10.51
C ASP A 129 18.11 -15.90 11.41
N HIS A 130 16.79 -15.69 11.32
CA HIS A 130 15.78 -16.73 11.58
C HIS A 130 14.54 -16.48 10.69
N SER A 131 14.71 -16.88 9.44
CA SER A 131 13.70 -16.89 8.39
C SER A 131 12.60 -17.93 8.64
N ILE A 132 11.42 -17.49 9.10
CA ILE A 132 10.18 -18.28 9.03
C ILE A 132 9.09 -17.44 8.33
N PRO A 133 8.65 -17.79 7.11
CA PRO A 133 7.52 -17.11 6.49
C PRO A 133 6.22 -17.45 7.24
N PRO A 134 5.36 -16.47 7.58
CA PRO A 134 4.16 -16.74 8.35
C PRO A 134 3.19 -17.63 7.57
N GLU A 135 2.92 -18.81 8.11
CA GLU A 135 2.02 -19.78 7.52
C GLU A 135 0.56 -19.32 7.60
N PHE A 136 -0.21 -19.64 6.56
CA PHE A 136 -1.62 -19.26 6.46
C PHE A 136 -2.49 -20.46 6.09
N VAL A 137 -3.46 -20.77 6.94
CA VAL A 137 -4.44 -21.84 6.73
C VAL A 137 -5.73 -21.26 6.12
N ILE A 138 -6.41 -22.03 5.25
CA ILE A 138 -7.69 -21.64 4.66
C ILE A 138 -8.82 -22.43 5.31
N ILE A 139 -9.64 -21.76 6.10
CA ILE A 139 -10.76 -22.35 6.85
C ILE A 139 -12.09 -21.98 6.21
N ILE A 140 -12.89 -22.98 5.84
CA ILE A 140 -14.23 -22.79 5.31
C ILE A 140 -15.21 -22.52 6.46
N CYS A 141 -15.95 -21.42 6.40
CA CYS A 141 -16.96 -21.12 7.41
C CYS A 141 -18.18 -22.04 7.25
N GLY A 142 -18.42 -22.91 8.24
CA GLY A 142 -19.57 -23.82 8.25
C GLY A 142 -20.95 -23.13 8.18
N LYS A 143 -21.06 -21.83 8.50
CA LYS A 143 -22.33 -21.08 8.40
C LYS A 143 -22.60 -20.49 7.01
N CYS A 144 -21.57 -20.07 6.26
CA CYS A 144 -21.75 -19.30 5.02
C CYS A 144 -20.87 -19.72 3.83
N GLY A 145 -20.13 -20.83 3.96
CA GLY A 145 -19.31 -21.42 2.90
C GLY A 145 -18.06 -20.61 2.50
N VAL A 146 -17.83 -19.44 3.10
CA VAL A 146 -16.68 -18.59 2.74
C VAL A 146 -15.38 -19.20 3.23
N LYS A 147 -14.40 -19.30 2.32
CA LYS A 147 -13.00 -19.60 2.62
C LYS A 147 -12.34 -18.38 3.28
N ASN A 148 -11.96 -18.51 4.55
CA ASN A 148 -11.27 -17.47 5.32
C ASN A 148 -9.79 -17.85 5.41
N LYS A 149 -8.89 -17.00 4.93
CA LYS A 149 -7.45 -17.18 5.10
C LYS A 149 -7.03 -16.62 6.46
N VAL A 150 -6.64 -17.50 7.38
CA VAL A 150 -6.27 -17.16 8.76
C VAL A 150 -4.77 -17.41 8.94
N ARG A 151 -4.06 -16.53 9.65
CA ARG A 151 -2.66 -16.79 10.06
C ARG A 151 -2.65 -17.90 11.10
N SER A 152 -1.69 -18.82 11.05
CA SER A 152 -1.59 -19.92 12.03
C SER A 152 -1.58 -19.41 13.49
N GLU A 153 -0.85 -18.31 13.74
CA GLU A 153 -0.85 -17.55 15.01
C GLU A 153 -2.24 -17.18 15.55
N ARG A 154 -3.20 -16.88 14.68
CA ARG A 154 -4.54 -16.40 15.04
C ARG A 154 -5.60 -17.50 15.13
N LEU A 155 -5.21 -18.77 14.99
CA LEU A 155 -6.10 -19.92 15.17
C LEU A 155 -6.50 -20.09 16.64
N SER A 156 -5.56 -19.88 17.56
CA SER A 156 -5.77 -19.93 19.02
C SER A 156 -6.67 -18.79 19.54
N HIS A 157 -6.73 -17.66 18.85
CA HIS A 157 -7.45 -16.44 19.28
C HIS A 157 -8.94 -16.39 18.87
N GLY A 158 -9.55 -17.52 18.49
CA GLY A 158 -10.98 -17.60 18.15
C GLY A 158 -11.39 -16.77 16.93
N PRO A 159 -10.83 -17.04 15.74
CA PRO A 159 -11.06 -16.24 14.55
C PRO A 159 -12.53 -16.25 14.11
N LYS A 160 -12.99 -15.13 13.53
CA LYS A 160 -14.38 -14.94 13.06
C LYS A 160 -14.43 -14.84 11.54
N CYS A 161 -15.51 -15.34 10.95
CA CYS A 161 -15.71 -15.28 9.50
C CYS A 161 -15.91 -13.83 9.02
N GLY A 162 -15.08 -13.41 8.06
CA GLY A 162 -15.12 -12.05 7.48
C GLY A 162 -16.33 -11.73 6.60
N LYS A 163 -17.34 -12.62 6.51
CA LYS A 163 -18.64 -12.39 5.85
C LYS A 163 -19.81 -12.38 6.84
N CYS A 164 -19.85 -13.32 7.80
CA CYS A 164 -21.03 -13.51 8.67
C CYS A 164 -20.75 -13.37 10.17
N GLY A 165 -19.52 -13.03 10.58
CA GLY A 165 -19.13 -12.79 11.98
C GLY A 165 -19.05 -14.03 12.88
N SER A 166 -19.56 -15.18 12.43
CA SER A 166 -19.51 -16.43 13.20
C SER A 166 -18.09 -16.94 13.40
N SER A 167 -17.81 -17.48 14.59
CA SER A 167 -16.56 -18.16 14.90
C SER A 167 -16.26 -19.26 13.89
N ILE A 168 -14.99 -19.39 13.53
CA ILE A 168 -14.47 -20.44 12.64
C ILE A 168 -13.33 -21.15 13.36
N SER A 169 -13.44 -22.46 13.51
CA SER A 169 -12.34 -23.30 13.98
C SER A 169 -11.63 -23.94 12.77
N PRO A 170 -10.31 -24.18 12.83
CA PRO A 170 -9.71 -25.18 11.97
C PRO A 170 -10.37 -26.52 12.28
N GLN A 171 -10.89 -27.20 11.25
CA GLN A 171 -11.18 -28.62 11.35
C GLN A 171 -9.89 -29.35 10.98
N VAL A 172 -9.47 -30.23 11.89
CA VAL A 172 -8.33 -31.15 11.73
C VAL A 172 -8.74 -32.26 10.76
#